data_AF-A0AAD5MXH4-F1
#
_entry.id   AF-A0AAD5MXH4-F1
#
_cell.length_a   1.000
_cell.length_b   1.000
_cell.length_c   1.000
_cell.angle_alpha   90.00
_cell.angle_beta   90.00
_cell.angle_gamma   90.00
#
_symmetry.space_group_name_H-M   'P 1'
#
loop_
_entity.id
_entity.type
_entity.pdbx_description
1 polymer ?
#
loop_
_entity_poly.entity_id
_entity_poly.type
_entity_poly.pdbx_seq_one_letter_code
_entity_poly.pdbx_strand_id
1 'polypeptide(L)'
;MIIRLELAIEALLRLLCLKSIAVMDVSTGNSKDEVFYMTEDEFWEEIKDEYVKSIADLAPDEVYPSNNPGPTKPDGSINFECHCVGHLVASPCGYEFREAVTCQKSSTEKELEEGACADQLLAFMECAIRTQCFKTIPKDDDPPPLDEGGDS
;
A
#
# COMPACT_ATOMS: atom_id res chain seq x y z
N MET A 1 51.97 -4.26 -19.04
CA MET A 1 51.67 -5.68 -18.71
C MET A 1 50.68 -5.86 -17.56
N ILE A 2 50.41 -4.81 -16.77
CA ILE A 2 49.50 -4.86 -15.60
C ILE A 2 48.01 -4.78 -16.01
N ILE A 3 47.66 -3.95 -17.00
CA ILE A 3 46.27 -3.76 -17.48
C ILE A 3 45.65 -5.05 -18.07
N ARG A 4 46.47 -5.97 -18.62
CA ARG A 4 45.97 -7.24 -19.16
C ARG A 4 45.69 -8.30 -18.08
N LEU A 5 46.15 -8.08 -16.84
CA LEU A 5 45.92 -8.98 -15.72
C LEU A 5 44.59 -8.66 -15.01
N GLU A 6 44.22 -7.38 -14.90
CA GLU A 6 42.93 -6.95 -14.32
C GLU A 6 41.72 -7.36 -15.19
N LEU A 7 41.80 -7.19 -16.51
CA LEU A 7 40.74 -7.66 -17.42
C LEU A 7 40.58 -9.20 -17.40
N ALA A 8 41.66 -9.94 -17.16
CA ALA A 8 41.60 -11.40 -17.08
C ALA A 8 40.96 -11.87 -15.76
N ILE A 9 41.17 -11.13 -14.66
CA ILE A 9 40.59 -11.44 -13.34
C ILE A 9 39.09 -11.12 -13.33
N GLU A 10 38.65 -9.98 -13.88
CA GLU A 10 37.21 -9.68 -14.00
C GLU A 10 36.48 -10.68 -14.92
N ALA A 11 37.11 -11.08 -16.04
CA ALA A 11 36.52 -12.08 -16.93
C ALA A 11 36.41 -13.46 -16.25
N LEU A 12 37.42 -13.87 -15.45
CA LEU A 12 37.36 -15.12 -14.70
C LEU A 12 36.31 -15.07 -13.58
N LEU A 13 36.17 -13.94 -12.87
CA LEU A 13 35.17 -13.78 -11.81
C LEU A 13 33.74 -13.83 -12.39
N ARG A 14 33.51 -13.25 -13.58
CA ARG A 14 32.22 -13.35 -14.29
C ARG A 14 31.94 -14.78 -14.78
N LEU A 15 32.93 -15.47 -15.36
CA LEU A 15 32.79 -16.85 -15.87
C LEU A 15 32.56 -17.90 -14.77
N LEU A 16 33.04 -17.65 -13.54
CA LEU A 16 32.85 -18.55 -12.40
C LEU A 16 31.49 -18.34 -11.70
N CYS A 17 30.92 -17.12 -11.71
CA CYS A 17 29.59 -16.85 -11.13
C CYS A 17 28.41 -17.27 -12.02
N LEU A 18 28.58 -17.34 -13.34
CA LEU A 18 27.50 -17.66 -14.30
C LEU A 18 27.09 -19.15 -14.34
N LYS A 19 27.70 -20.03 -13.55
CA LYS A 19 27.49 -21.49 -13.64
C LYS A 19 26.50 -22.11 -12.64
N SER A 20 25.78 -21.34 -11.83
CA SER A 20 24.84 -21.94 -10.85
C SER A 20 23.48 -21.31 -10.70
N ILE A 21 23.04 -20.43 -11.61
CA ILE A 21 21.64 -20.01 -11.62
C ILE A 21 20.86 -21.04 -12.44
N ALA A 22 20.34 -22.04 -11.73
CA ALA A 22 19.35 -22.95 -12.26
C ALA A 22 18.16 -22.13 -12.80
N VAL A 23 17.86 -22.30 -14.08
CA VAL A 23 16.62 -21.82 -14.68
C VAL A 23 15.48 -22.55 -14.00
N MET A 24 14.60 -21.82 -13.30
CA MET A 24 13.44 -22.40 -12.63
C MET A 24 12.22 -22.27 -13.55
N ASP A 25 11.74 -23.44 -13.97
CA ASP A 25 10.61 -23.69 -14.87
C ASP A 25 9.26 -23.43 -14.18
N VAL A 26 8.27 -22.97 -14.94
CA VAL A 26 6.90 -22.77 -14.45
C VAL A 26 6.23 -24.11 -14.21
N SER A 27 6.08 -24.50 -12.94
CA SER A 27 5.34 -25.69 -12.57
C SER A 27 3.85 -25.47 -12.83
N THR A 28 3.33 -26.00 -13.93
CA THR A 28 1.88 -26.16 -14.18
C THR A 28 1.33 -27.32 -13.34
N GLY A 29 1.21 -27.08 -12.03
CA GLY A 29 0.54 -27.98 -11.09
C GLY A 29 -0.95 -27.71 -11.06
N ASN A 30 -1.76 -28.75 -11.15
CA ASN A 30 -3.23 -28.73 -11.23
C ASN A 30 -3.92 -28.31 -9.91
N SER A 31 -3.58 -27.13 -9.39
CA SER A 31 -4.10 -26.50 -8.16
C SER A 31 -4.80 -25.19 -8.53
N LYS A 32 -5.86 -24.80 -7.80
CA LYS A 32 -6.59 -23.54 -8.05
C LYS A 32 -5.78 -22.29 -7.70
N ASP A 33 -4.62 -22.48 -7.08
CA ASP A 33 -3.73 -21.42 -6.64
C ASP A 33 -2.54 -21.32 -7.61
N GLU A 34 -2.30 -20.12 -8.11
CA GLU A 34 -1.14 -19.76 -8.93
C GLU A 34 -0.20 -18.88 -8.10
N VAL A 35 1.07 -19.27 -8.01
CA VAL A 35 2.10 -18.48 -7.32
C VAL A 35 2.96 -17.80 -8.37
N PHE A 36 2.88 -16.47 -8.42
CA PHE A 36 3.72 -15.64 -9.28
C PHE A 36 4.99 -15.27 -8.53
N TYR A 37 6.14 -15.46 -9.19
CA TYR A 37 7.44 -15.03 -8.71
C TYR A 37 7.94 -13.94 -9.65
N MET A 38 8.46 -12.85 -9.09
CA MET A 38 9.04 -11.74 -9.84
C MET A 38 10.42 -11.43 -9.26
N THR A 39 11.39 -11.14 -10.13
CA THR A 39 12.72 -10.73 -9.70
C THR A 39 12.74 -9.26 -9.26
N GLU A 40 13.76 -8.84 -8.51
CA GLU A 40 13.91 -7.43 -8.13
C GLU A 40 14.04 -6.54 -9.38
N ASP A 41 14.85 -6.95 -10.35
CA ASP A 41 15.00 -6.20 -11.61
C ASP A 41 13.68 -6.10 -12.37
N GLU A 42 12.91 -7.19 -12.45
CA GLU A 42 11.59 -7.21 -13.10
C GLU A 42 10.56 -6.34 -12.38
N PHE A 43 10.61 -6.25 -11.04
CA PHE A 43 9.76 -5.33 -10.27
C PHE A 43 10.00 -3.87 -10.66
N TRP A 44 11.24 -3.52 -11.01
CA TRP A 44 11.62 -2.15 -11.40
C TRP A 44 11.48 -1.86 -12.90
N GLU A 45 11.24 -2.88 -13.73
CA GLU A 45 10.98 -2.71 -15.16
C GLU A 45 9.56 -2.15 -15.41
N GLU A 46 9.35 -1.52 -16.58
CA GLU A 46 8.02 -1.07 -16.98
C GLU A 46 7.04 -2.24 -17.11
N ILE A 47 5.79 -2.02 -16.71
CA ILE A 47 4.73 -3.03 -16.80
C ILE A 47 4.50 -3.40 -18.27
N LYS A 48 4.76 -4.67 -18.61
CA LYS A 48 4.67 -5.16 -20.00
C LYS A 48 3.26 -5.59 -20.41
N ASP A 49 2.38 -5.81 -19.44
CA ASP A 49 1.01 -6.30 -19.63
C ASP A 49 0.18 -5.40 -20.55
N GLU A 50 -0.44 -5.98 -21.58
CA GLU A 50 -1.20 -5.21 -22.58
C GLU A 50 -2.47 -4.59 -22.00
N TYR A 51 -3.10 -5.23 -21.01
CA TYR A 51 -4.27 -4.68 -20.35
C TYR A 51 -3.90 -3.46 -19.50
N VAL A 52 -2.81 -3.54 -18.72
CA VAL A 52 -2.32 -2.39 -17.93
C VAL A 52 -1.90 -1.23 -18.84
N LYS A 53 -1.23 -1.52 -19.96
CA LYS A 53 -0.92 -0.50 -20.98
C LYS A 53 -2.17 0.16 -21.53
N SER A 54 -3.22 -0.63 -21.82
CA SER A 54 -4.47 -0.08 -22.33
C SER A 54 -5.14 0.88 -21.34
N ILE A 55 -5.04 0.63 -20.03
CA ILE A 55 -5.57 1.53 -18.99
C ILE A 55 -4.79 2.86 -18.96
N ALA A 56 -3.48 2.84 -19.22
CA ALA A 56 -2.65 4.04 -19.23
C ALA A 56 -3.02 5.02 -20.36
N ASP A 57 -3.58 4.51 -21.47
CA ASP A 57 -4.01 5.30 -22.62
C ASP A 57 -5.45 5.84 -22.49
N LEU A 58 -6.22 5.37 -21.51
CA LEU A 58 -7.60 5.82 -21.27
C LEU A 58 -7.63 7.24 -20.71
N ALA A 59 -8.68 7.99 -21.06
CA ALA A 59 -8.89 9.30 -20.47
C ALA A 59 -9.23 9.14 -18.96
N PRO A 60 -8.83 10.09 -18.08
CA PRO A 60 -9.09 9.99 -16.65
C PRO A 60 -10.58 9.79 -16.30
N ASP A 61 -11.51 10.30 -17.11
CA ASP A 61 -12.95 10.11 -16.94
C ASP A 61 -13.46 8.72 -17.36
N GLU A 62 -12.70 8.00 -18.18
CA GLU A 62 -12.97 6.60 -18.54
C GLU A 62 -12.45 5.62 -17.47
N VAL A 63 -11.33 5.97 -16.81
CA VAL A 63 -10.75 5.18 -15.70
C VAL A 63 -11.45 5.51 -14.37
N TYR A 64 -11.68 6.80 -14.12
CA TYR A 64 -12.34 7.35 -12.95
C TYR A 64 -13.58 8.10 -13.41
N PRO A 65 -14.73 7.41 -13.59
CA PRO A 65 -15.97 8.10 -13.91
C PRO A 65 -16.17 9.21 -12.89
N SER A 66 -16.32 10.45 -13.37
CA SER A 66 -16.19 11.68 -12.55
C SER A 66 -17.23 11.79 -11.41
N ASN A 67 -18.14 10.83 -11.31
CA ASN A 67 -19.00 10.63 -10.18
C ASN A 67 -18.25 9.95 -9.03
N ASN A 68 -17.34 10.66 -8.35
CA ASN A 68 -17.01 10.24 -6.98
C ASN A 68 -18.35 10.16 -6.22
N PRO A 69 -18.84 8.97 -5.81
CA PRO A 69 -20.21 8.81 -5.33
C PRO A 69 -20.47 9.53 -4.01
N GLY A 70 -19.46 10.20 -3.47
CA GLY A 70 -19.46 10.84 -2.17
C GLY A 70 -19.31 9.81 -1.05
N PRO A 71 -19.33 10.27 0.21
CA PRO A 71 -19.15 9.42 1.38
C PRO A 71 -20.38 8.56 1.71
N THR A 72 -21.50 8.73 1.02
CA THR A 72 -22.76 8.03 1.28
C THR A 72 -23.25 7.37 -0.01
N LYS A 73 -23.55 6.07 0.06
CA LYS A 73 -24.12 5.30 -1.04
C LYS A 73 -25.59 5.68 -1.29
N PRO A 74 -26.18 5.31 -2.44
CA PRO A 74 -27.60 5.55 -2.70
C PRO A 74 -28.57 4.92 -1.69
N ASP A 75 -28.16 3.85 -1.00
CA ASP A 75 -28.94 3.20 0.06
C ASP A 75 -28.81 3.89 1.44
N GLY A 76 -28.03 4.97 1.53
CA GLY A 76 -27.79 5.73 2.77
C GLY A 76 -26.63 5.19 3.63
N SER A 77 -26.04 4.05 3.28
CA SER A 77 -24.89 3.49 3.97
C SER A 77 -23.59 4.23 3.62
N ILE A 78 -22.53 4.01 4.39
CA ILE A 78 -21.23 4.65 4.17
C ILE A 78 -20.57 4.07 2.91
N ASN A 79 -20.02 4.94 2.08
CA ASN A 79 -19.18 4.57 0.95
C ASN A 79 -17.70 4.52 1.37
N PHE A 80 -17.22 3.35 1.76
CA PHE A 80 -15.81 3.13 2.13
C PHE A 80 -14.85 3.17 0.93
N GLU A 81 -15.37 3.11 -0.30
CA GLU A 81 -14.58 3.25 -1.53
C GLU A 81 -14.41 4.72 -1.96
N CYS A 82 -15.02 5.66 -1.24
CA CYS A 82 -14.84 7.08 -1.51
C CYS A 82 -13.36 7.44 -1.29
N HIS A 83 -12.72 8.03 -2.30
CA HIS A 83 -11.29 8.37 -2.27
C HIS A 83 -10.87 9.20 -1.03
N CYS A 84 -11.81 9.97 -0.45
CA CYS A 84 -11.58 10.76 0.77
C CYS A 84 -11.19 9.89 1.99
N VAL A 85 -11.70 8.66 2.06
CA VAL A 85 -11.47 7.73 3.18
C VAL A 85 -10.76 6.45 2.78
N GLY A 86 -10.59 6.19 1.47
CA GLY A 86 -9.97 4.97 0.97
C GLY A 86 -8.59 4.68 1.59
N HIS A 87 -7.77 5.71 1.80
CA HIS A 87 -6.46 5.55 2.45
C HIS A 87 -6.54 5.11 3.92
N LEU A 88 -7.60 5.49 4.65
CA LEU A 88 -7.83 5.04 6.03
C LEU A 88 -8.38 3.62 6.07
N VAL A 89 -9.30 3.29 5.14
CA VAL A 89 -9.90 1.96 5.01
C VAL A 89 -8.87 0.91 4.60
N ALA A 90 -7.91 1.28 3.75
CA ALA A 90 -6.79 0.45 3.31
C ALA A 90 -5.58 0.47 4.26
N SER A 91 -5.66 1.21 5.38
CA SER A 91 -4.60 1.23 6.39
C SER A 91 -4.59 -0.06 7.23
N PRO A 92 -3.49 -0.34 7.97
CA PRO A 92 -3.45 -1.41 8.95
C PRO A 92 -4.54 -1.32 10.03
N CYS A 93 -5.13 -0.13 10.24
CA CYS A 93 -6.20 0.15 11.20
C CYS A 93 -7.57 0.34 10.52
N GLY A 94 -7.70 -0.11 9.28
CA GLY A 94 -8.91 0.07 8.49
C GLY A 94 -10.13 -0.63 9.08
N TYR A 95 -9.93 -1.69 9.87
CA TYR A 95 -11.02 -2.38 10.55
C TYR A 95 -11.65 -1.49 11.63
N GLU A 96 -10.83 -0.98 12.56
CA GLU A 96 -11.26 -0.10 13.64
C GLU A 96 -11.87 1.19 13.10
N PHE A 97 -11.32 1.72 12.00
CA PHE A 97 -11.89 2.88 11.30
C PHE A 97 -13.32 2.60 10.80
N ARG A 98 -13.56 1.44 10.15
CA ARG A 98 -14.89 1.07 9.65
C ARG A 98 -15.89 0.94 10.79
N GLU A 99 -15.50 0.37 11.93
CA GLU A 99 -16.36 0.25 13.11
C GLU A 99 -16.73 1.62 13.69
N ALA A 100 -15.75 2.52 13.84
CA ALA A 100 -15.96 3.87 14.37
C ALA A 100 -16.92 4.69 13.49
N VAL A 101 -16.68 4.74 12.17
CA VAL A 101 -17.50 5.53 11.25
C VAL A 101 -18.90 4.92 11.08
N THR A 102 -19.02 3.59 11.11
CA THR A 102 -20.33 2.91 11.08
C THR A 102 -21.16 3.28 12.31
N CYS A 103 -20.56 3.21 13.50
CA CYS A 103 -21.23 3.61 14.74
C CYS A 103 -21.66 5.09 14.70
N GLN A 104 -20.75 5.97 14.25
CA GLN A 104 -21.04 7.40 14.16
C GLN A 104 -22.20 7.69 13.21
N LYS A 105 -22.26 7.02 12.05
CA LYS A 105 -23.34 7.18 11.08
C LYS A 105 -24.69 6.70 11.60
N SER A 106 -24.71 5.66 12.43
CA SER A 106 -25.95 5.15 13.03
C SER A 106 -26.44 5.96 14.23
N SER A 107 -25.58 6.80 14.82
CA SER A 107 -25.90 7.55 16.03
C SER A 107 -26.43 8.95 15.70
N THR A 108 -27.32 9.46 16.54
CA THR A 108 -27.74 10.86 16.50
C THR A 108 -26.68 11.77 17.09
N GLU A 109 -26.73 13.06 16.75
CA GLU A 109 -25.83 14.08 17.31
C GLU A 109 -25.87 14.10 18.84
N LYS A 110 -27.08 14.02 19.42
CA LYS A 110 -27.27 13.94 20.87
C LYS A 110 -26.58 12.72 21.49
N GLU A 111 -26.72 11.55 20.88
CA GLU A 111 -26.08 10.32 21.41
C GLU A 111 -24.56 10.44 21.37
N LEU A 112 -23.99 11.06 20.33
CA LEU A 112 -22.56 11.33 20.23
C LEU A 112 -22.09 12.33 21.30
N GLU A 113 -22.86 13.38 21.58
CA GLU A 113 -22.59 14.32 22.68
C GLU A 113 -22.64 13.62 24.05
N GLU A 114 -23.49 12.60 24.20
CA GLU A 114 -23.59 11.75 25.39
C GLU A 114 -22.51 10.65 25.43
N GLY A 115 -21.63 10.57 24.43
CA GLY A 115 -20.47 9.67 24.37
C GLY A 115 -20.69 8.36 23.62
N ALA A 116 -21.76 8.22 22.84
CA ALA A 116 -21.93 7.07 21.95
C ALA A 116 -20.73 6.95 21.00
N CYS A 117 -20.36 5.71 20.69
CA CYS A 117 -19.24 5.37 19.79
C CYS A 117 -17.84 5.73 20.29
N ALA A 118 -17.68 6.16 21.55
CA ALA A 118 -16.38 6.48 22.12
C ALA A 118 -15.42 5.28 22.10
N ASP A 119 -15.90 4.08 22.41
CA ASP A 119 -15.08 2.87 22.43
C ASP A 119 -14.51 2.53 21.04
N GLN A 120 -15.34 2.62 19.99
CA GLN A 120 -14.91 2.36 18.62
C GLN A 120 -13.91 3.41 18.14
N LEU A 121 -14.13 4.68 18.48
CA LEU A 121 -13.18 5.74 18.14
C LEU A 121 -11.84 5.55 18.89
N LEU A 122 -11.88 5.20 20.17
CA LEU A 122 -10.69 4.92 20.97
C LEU A 122 -9.90 3.73 20.41
N ALA A 123 -10.58 2.65 20.01
CA ALA A 123 -9.94 1.50 19.38
C ALA A 123 -9.20 1.88 18.08
N PHE A 124 -9.80 2.74 17.25
CA PHE A 124 -9.15 3.27 16.05
C PHE A 124 -7.92 4.12 16.39
N MET A 125 -8.03 5.03 17.36
CA MET A 125 -6.90 5.87 17.78
C MET A 125 -5.77 5.04 18.39
N GLU A 126 -6.08 4.06 19.22
CA GLU A 126 -5.10 3.14 19.80
C GLU A 126 -4.35 2.37 18.71
N CYS A 127 -5.07 1.84 17.71
CA CYS A 127 -4.43 1.19 16.58
C CYS A 127 -3.50 2.16 15.82
N ALA A 128 -3.97 3.37 15.52
CA ALA A 128 -3.20 4.34 14.76
C ALA A 128 -1.91 4.76 15.48
N ILE A 129 -1.98 4.94 16.80
CA ILE A 129 -0.82 5.26 17.65
C ILE A 129 0.15 4.07 17.68
N ARG A 130 -0.36 2.86 17.96
CA ARG A 130 0.46 1.64 18.06
C ARG A 130 1.17 1.32 16.74
N THR A 131 0.52 1.52 15.61
CA THR A 131 1.07 1.23 14.28
C THR A 131 1.86 2.37 13.68
N GLN A 132 1.88 3.54 14.35
CA GLN A 132 2.50 4.77 13.83
C GLN A 132 1.97 5.12 12.43
N CYS A 133 0.68 4.85 12.18
CA CYS A 133 0.07 4.95 10.84
C CYS A 133 0.18 6.36 10.23
N PHE A 134 0.27 7.39 11.07
CA PHE A 134 0.41 8.80 10.66
C PHE A 134 1.85 9.34 10.75
N LYS A 135 2.83 8.49 11.06
CA LYS A 135 4.22 8.93 11.15
C LYS A 135 4.78 9.11 9.74
N THR A 136 5.16 10.33 9.40
CA THR A 136 5.92 10.61 8.19
C THR A 136 7.31 9.98 8.34
N ILE A 137 7.73 9.16 7.36
CA ILE A 137 9.13 8.76 7.26
C ILE A 137 9.92 10.03 6.95
N PRO A 138 10.90 10.43 7.78
CA PRO A 138 11.74 11.57 7.47
C PRO A 138 12.40 11.33 6.12
N LYS A 139 12.29 12.28 5.19
CA LYS A 139 13.16 12.24 4.01
C LYS A 139 14.57 12.56 4.49
N ASP A 140 15.58 11.97 3.86
CA ASP A 140 16.99 12.16 4.26
C ASP A 140 17.45 13.63 4.27
N ASP A 141 16.69 14.53 3.61
CA ASP A 141 16.90 15.98 3.56
C ASP A 141 16.07 16.79 4.58
N ASP A 142 15.16 16.15 5.32
CA ASP A 142 14.34 16.83 6.32
C ASP A 142 15.11 16.92 7.65
N PRO A 143 15.19 18.11 8.29
CA PRO A 143 15.69 18.20 9.65
C PRO A 143 14.86 17.29 10.56
N PRO A 144 15.48 16.58 11.53
CA PRO A 144 14.79 15.64 12.38
C PRO A 144 13.55 16.30 13.00
N PRO A 145 12.39 15.62 13.01
CA PRO A 145 11.20 16.16 13.66
C PRO A 145 11.54 16.59 15.08
N LEU A 146 11.18 17.81 15.44
CA LEU A 146 11.28 18.27 16.81
C LEU A 146 10.42 17.32 17.65
N ASP A 147 11.10 16.63 18.56
CA ASP A 147 10.50 15.77 19.57
C ASP A 147 9.62 16.67 20.46
N GLU A 148 8.34 16.82 20.09
CA GLU A 148 7.31 17.35 20.99
C GLU A 148 7.09 16.26 22.03
N GLY A 149 7.90 16.35 23.08
CA GLY A 149 8.01 15.38 24.14
C GLY A 149 6.65 14.94 24.65
N GLY A 150 6.52 13.62 24.80
CA GLY A 150 5.55 13.06 25.72
C GLY A 150 5.82 13.62 27.12
N ASP A 151 4.80 14.24 27.69
CA ASP A 151 4.71 14.43 29.13
C ASP A 151 3.31 14.04 29.61
N SER A 152 3.32 13.07 30.51
CA SER A 152 2.36 12.72 31.57
C SER A 152 0.93 12.30 31.19
#